data_AF-A0A067L8S2-F1
#
_entry.id   AF-A0A067L8S2-F1
#
_cell.length_a   1.000
_cell.length_b   1.000
_cell.length_c   1.000
_cell.angle_alpha   90.00
_cell.angle_beta   90.00
_cell.angle_gamma   90.00
#
_symmetry.space_group_name_H-M   'P 1'
#
loop_
_entity.id
_entity.type
_entity.pdbx_description
1 polymer ?
#
loop_
_entity_poly.entity_id
_entity_poly.type
_entity_poly.pdbx_seq_one_letter_code
_entity_poly.pdbx_strand_id
1 'polypeptide(L)'
;MGSVCFWSCFLNSATVCLLFFVTRTYSLAGNETDQLALLEFKAGIAADPLGVMTSWNGTTHFCQWYGVTCGRRHRRVIMLEIRSLKLGGTISPYIGNLSFLKVLDLPNNSFSRNIPPEIGRLRRLQTLYLFNNSLTGEIPSNISRCSSLIRLSLGNNNLMGKVPVELGYLLKLQFLAISMNNLMGEVLHSLGNMSSLSTINIGTNNFVGDIPDGIGQLKTLRF
;
A
#
# COMPACT_ATOMS: atom_id res chain seq x y z
N MET A 1 -9.84 -61.82 9.62
CA MET A 1 -8.95 -62.83 8.99
C MET A 1 -7.53 -62.36 9.14
N GLY A 2 -6.67 -63.14 9.81
CA GLY A 2 -5.23 -62.90 9.92
C GLY A 2 -4.75 -62.62 11.35
N SER A 3 -4.41 -63.69 12.08
CA SER A 3 -3.97 -63.71 13.48
C SER A 3 -2.45 -63.67 13.64
N VAL A 4 -1.99 -62.93 14.67
CA VAL A 4 -1.00 -63.29 15.72
C VAL A 4 0.50 -63.49 15.38
N CYS A 5 1.38 -62.81 16.14
CA CYS A 5 2.52 -63.45 16.85
C CYS A 5 3.12 -62.56 17.96
N PHE A 6 3.20 -63.09 19.20
CA PHE A 6 4.05 -62.66 20.33
C PHE A 6 5.41 -63.42 20.24
N TRP A 7 6.58 -62.91 20.67
CA TRP A 7 7.13 -63.02 22.03
C TRP A 7 8.43 -62.20 22.23
N SER A 8 8.53 -61.54 23.39
CA SER A 8 9.67 -61.20 24.30
C SER A 8 11.11 -60.94 23.81
N CYS A 9 11.73 -59.85 24.31
CA CYS A 9 12.86 -59.88 25.29
C CYS A 9 13.32 -58.46 25.73
N PHE A 10 13.74 -58.35 27.00
CA PHE A 10 14.20 -57.14 27.71
C PHE A 10 15.58 -56.64 27.26
N LEU A 11 15.82 -55.32 27.26
CA LEU A 11 17.04 -54.68 27.83
C LEU A 11 16.98 -53.13 27.80
N ASN A 12 17.51 -52.54 28.88
CA ASN A 12 17.66 -51.12 29.21
C ASN A 12 18.17 -50.22 28.07
N SER A 13 17.51 -49.08 27.81
CA SER A 13 18.13 -47.75 27.90
C SER A 13 17.06 -46.66 27.86
N ALA A 14 17.28 -45.60 28.65
CA ALA A 14 16.39 -44.46 28.78
C ALA A 14 16.19 -43.74 27.44
N THR A 15 15.03 -43.96 26.80
CA THR A 15 14.56 -43.11 25.71
C THR A 15 13.76 -41.96 26.32
N VAL A 16 14.35 -40.77 26.30
CA VAL A 16 13.65 -39.52 26.57
C VAL A 16 12.55 -39.41 25.53
N CYS A 17 11.32 -39.69 25.95
CA CYS A 17 10.12 -39.43 25.16
C CYS A 17 9.95 -37.91 25.13
N LEU A 18 10.55 -37.25 24.13
CA LEU A 18 10.28 -35.85 23.81
C LEU A 18 8.80 -35.76 23.44
N LEU A 19 7.98 -35.42 24.42
CA LEU A 19 6.65 -34.90 24.19
C LEU A 19 6.82 -33.62 23.39
N PHE A 20 6.72 -33.72 22.07
CA PHE A 20 6.45 -32.56 21.24
C PHE A 20 5.11 -32.02 21.71
N PHE A 21 5.13 -31.02 22.59
CA PHE A 21 4.04 -30.09 22.72
C PHE A 21 3.92 -29.41 21.36
N VAL A 22 3.10 -29.98 20.48
CA VAL A 22 2.47 -29.20 19.42
C VAL A 22 1.59 -28.22 20.19
N THR A 23 2.16 -27.06 20.51
CA THR A 23 1.35 -25.90 20.85
C THR A 23 0.53 -25.67 19.59
N ARG A 24 -0.75 -26.04 19.65
CA ARG A 24 -1.73 -25.47 18.74
C ARG A 24 -1.60 -23.98 18.97
N THR A 25 -0.90 -23.29 18.07
CA THR A 25 -1.10 -21.87 17.91
C THR A 25 -2.56 -21.75 17.52
N TYR A 26 -3.39 -21.34 18.49
CA TYR A 26 -4.68 -20.82 18.16
C TYR A 26 -4.39 -19.63 17.26
N SER A 27 -4.59 -19.79 15.95
CA SER A 27 -4.68 -18.62 15.10
C SER A 27 -5.86 -17.83 15.64
N LEU A 28 -5.59 -16.69 16.28
CA LEU A 28 -6.56 -15.62 16.44
C LEU A 28 -6.83 -15.04 15.04
N ALA A 29 -7.41 -15.86 14.19
CA ALA A 29 -7.83 -15.52 12.85
C ALA A 29 -9.04 -14.60 13.00
N GLY A 30 -8.78 -13.30 13.06
CA GLY A 30 -9.86 -12.31 13.10
C GLY A 30 -9.43 -10.84 13.08
N ASN A 31 -8.41 -10.44 13.85
CA ASN A 31 -8.19 -9.01 14.10
C ASN A 31 -6.74 -8.49 14.07
N GLU A 32 -5.74 -9.37 14.00
CA GLU A 32 -4.32 -8.95 14.12
C GLU A 32 -3.62 -8.77 12.77
N THR A 33 -4.31 -9.03 11.65
CA THR A 33 -3.70 -8.90 10.31
C THR A 33 -3.31 -7.46 9.98
N ASP A 34 -4.12 -6.48 10.42
CA ASP A 34 -3.78 -5.07 10.26
C ASP A 34 -2.59 -4.68 11.14
N GLN A 35 -2.53 -5.18 12.37
CA GLN A 35 -1.40 -4.93 13.28
C GLN A 35 -0.10 -5.44 12.67
N LEU A 36 -0.07 -6.67 12.17
CA LEU A 36 1.11 -7.25 11.53
C LEU A 36 1.50 -6.44 10.29
N ALA A 37 0.55 -6.07 9.43
CA ALA A 37 0.82 -5.23 8.26
C ALA A 37 1.41 -3.85 8.64
N LEU A 38 0.94 -3.25 9.74
CA LEU A 38 1.48 -1.99 10.26
C LEU A 38 2.87 -2.18 10.88
N LEU A 39 3.14 -3.29 11.58
CA LEU A 39 4.48 -3.58 12.09
C LEU A 39 5.50 -3.81 10.97
N GLU A 40 5.10 -4.50 9.89
CA GLU A 40 5.89 -4.64 8.67
C GLU A 40 6.08 -3.31 7.93
N PHE A 41 5.08 -2.42 7.98
CA PHE A 41 5.24 -1.05 7.50
C PHE A 41 6.27 -0.29 8.33
N LYS A 42 6.20 -0.39 9.66
CA LYS A 42 7.19 0.21 10.57
C LYS A 42 8.59 -0.33 10.35
N ALA A 43 8.75 -1.61 10.06
CA ALA A 43 10.05 -2.21 9.76
C ALA A 43 10.73 -1.62 8.51
N GLY A 44 9.93 -1.08 7.57
CA GLY A 44 10.43 -0.35 6.40
C GLY A 44 10.88 1.09 6.69
N ILE A 45 10.63 1.61 7.89
CA ILE A 45 11.06 2.96 8.30
C ILE A 45 12.50 2.90 8.78
N ALA A 46 13.40 3.52 8.02
CA ALA A 46 14.83 3.58 8.33
C ALA A 46 15.21 4.84 9.13
N ALA A 47 14.43 5.91 9.04
CA ALA A 47 14.66 7.15 9.77
C ALA A 47 13.37 7.69 10.37
N ASP A 48 13.37 7.89 11.68
CA ASP A 48 12.29 8.53 12.45
C ASP A 48 12.88 9.58 13.40
N PRO A 49 13.31 10.75 12.86
CA PRO A 49 14.01 11.76 13.65
C PRO A 49 13.12 12.43 14.72
N LEU A 50 11.79 12.30 14.60
CA LEU A 50 10.83 12.88 15.54
C LEU A 50 10.29 11.85 16.55
N GLY A 51 10.69 10.58 16.44
CA GLY A 51 10.28 9.50 17.34
C GLY A 51 8.77 9.22 17.32
N VAL A 52 8.08 9.52 16.22
CA VAL A 52 6.61 9.39 16.13
C VAL A 52 6.16 7.92 16.08
N MET A 53 7.03 7.02 15.62
CA MET A 53 6.75 5.59 15.53
C MET A 53 6.88 4.86 16.89
N THR A 54 7.16 5.59 17.97
CA THR A 54 7.23 5.03 19.34
C THR A 54 5.89 4.48 19.82
N SER A 55 4.78 5.08 19.39
CA SER A 55 3.42 4.62 19.70
C SER A 55 3.08 3.27 19.04
N TRP A 56 3.77 2.90 17.97
CA TRP A 56 3.53 1.65 17.23
C TRP A 56 4.24 0.48 17.91
N ASN A 57 3.65 0.00 19.00
CA ASN A 57 4.23 -1.05 19.84
C ASN A 57 3.13 -2.00 20.36
N GLY A 58 3.54 -3.07 21.06
CA GLY A 58 2.62 -4.08 21.56
C GLY A 58 1.82 -3.68 22.82
N THR A 59 2.02 -2.50 23.39
CA THR A 59 1.37 -2.12 24.67
C THR A 59 -0.02 -1.51 24.48
N THR A 60 -0.32 -0.99 23.28
CA THR A 60 -1.61 -0.39 22.95
C THR A 60 -2.19 -1.00 21.68
N HIS A 61 -3.51 -0.99 21.57
CA HIS A 61 -4.18 -1.48 20.38
C HIS A 61 -3.84 -0.59 19.17
N PHE A 62 -3.56 -1.17 18.01
CA PHE A 62 -3.05 -0.44 16.83
C PHE A 62 -3.93 0.73 16.36
N CYS A 63 -5.24 0.71 16.64
CA CYS A 63 -6.14 1.84 16.39
C CYS A 63 -5.87 3.09 17.24
N GLN A 64 -5.00 3.00 18.25
CA GLN A 64 -4.54 4.12 19.09
C GLN A 64 -3.16 4.61 18.67
N TRP A 65 -2.51 3.93 17.71
CA TRP A 65 -1.21 4.35 17.21
C TRP A 65 -1.30 5.64 16.43
N TYR A 66 -0.25 6.45 16.51
CA TYR A 66 -0.18 7.72 15.79
C TYR A 66 -0.44 7.51 14.29
N GLY A 67 -1.32 8.34 13.72
CA GLY A 67 -1.65 8.30 12.30
C GLY A 67 -2.57 7.15 11.88
N VAL A 68 -2.93 6.23 12.76
CA VAL A 68 -3.81 5.09 12.44
C VAL A 68 -5.23 5.43 12.85
N THR A 69 -6.18 5.31 11.91
CA THR A 69 -7.61 5.41 12.20
C THR A 69 -8.33 4.14 11.77
N CYS A 70 -9.11 3.58 12.69
CA CYS A 70 -9.92 2.38 12.46
C CYS A 70 -11.40 2.71 12.27
N GLY A 71 -12.08 1.90 11.46
CA GLY A 71 -13.53 2.01 11.27
C GLY A 71 -14.29 1.54 12.51
N ARG A 72 -15.30 2.32 12.92
CA ARG A 72 -16.09 2.07 14.15
C ARG A 72 -16.74 0.69 14.22
N ARG A 73 -17.21 0.15 13.07
CA ARG A 73 -17.96 -1.12 13.03
C ARG A 73 -17.05 -2.34 12.99
N HIS A 74 -16.04 -2.33 12.13
CA HIS A 74 -15.22 -3.50 11.85
C HIS A 74 -13.87 -3.47 12.57
N ARG A 75 -13.50 -2.36 13.22
CA ARG A 75 -12.22 -2.16 13.93
C ARG A 75 -10.98 -2.47 13.08
N ARG A 76 -11.11 -2.29 11.75
CA ARG A 76 -10.02 -2.41 10.77
C ARG A 76 -9.51 -1.03 10.39
N VAL A 77 -8.26 -0.94 10.00
CA VAL A 77 -7.62 0.31 9.56
C VAL A 77 -8.31 0.81 8.29
N ILE A 78 -8.80 2.05 8.34
CA ILE A 78 -9.43 2.73 7.20
C ILE A 78 -8.62 3.91 6.70
N MET A 79 -7.73 4.45 7.53
CA MET A 79 -6.88 5.57 7.17
C MET A 79 -5.54 5.43 7.87
N LEU A 80 -4.48 5.66 7.09
CA LEU A 80 -3.11 5.82 7.57
C LEU A 80 -2.64 7.20 7.14
N GLU A 81 -2.45 8.10 8.11
CA GLU A 81 -2.06 9.49 7.90
C GLU A 81 -0.75 9.78 8.64
N ILE A 82 0.32 9.99 7.88
CA ILE A 82 1.68 10.21 8.40
C ILE A 82 2.32 11.31 7.54
N ARG A 83 2.05 12.58 7.85
CA ARG A 83 2.40 13.72 6.99
C ARG A 83 3.48 14.58 7.63
N SER A 84 4.46 15.03 6.84
CA SER A 84 5.43 16.05 7.29
C SER A 84 6.27 15.64 8.51
N LEU A 85 6.59 14.35 8.66
CA LEU A 85 7.30 13.81 9.83
C LEU A 85 8.78 13.53 9.57
N LYS A 86 9.27 13.89 8.37
CA LYS A 86 10.64 13.60 7.92
C LYS A 86 10.99 12.10 7.97
N LEU A 87 9.99 11.23 7.86
CA LEU A 87 10.22 9.80 7.91
C LEU A 87 10.96 9.35 6.65
N GLY A 88 12.03 8.58 6.83
CA GLY A 88 12.79 7.98 5.74
C GLY A 88 12.62 6.46 5.71
N GLY A 89 12.88 5.86 4.56
CA GLY A 89 12.76 4.42 4.35
C GLY A 89 11.98 4.08 3.10
N THR A 90 11.23 2.98 3.14
CA THR A 90 10.45 2.48 2.00
C THR A 90 8.98 2.28 2.38
N ILE A 91 8.11 2.32 1.38
CA ILE A 91 6.70 1.93 1.55
C ILE A 91 6.65 0.40 1.48
N SER A 92 6.40 -0.24 2.62
CA SER A 92 6.36 -1.71 2.72
C SER A 92 5.25 -2.31 1.85
N PRO A 93 5.50 -3.41 1.11
CA PRO A 93 4.48 -4.10 0.31
C PRO A 93 3.32 -4.65 1.16
N TYR A 94 3.55 -4.88 2.44
CA TYR A 94 2.51 -5.30 3.39
C TYR A 94 1.41 -4.26 3.59
N ILE A 95 1.60 -3.02 3.13
CA ILE A 95 0.51 -2.03 3.07
C ILE A 95 -0.70 -2.57 2.30
N GLY A 96 -0.47 -3.42 1.28
CA GLY A 96 -1.53 -4.06 0.50
C GLY A 96 -2.42 -5.03 1.29
N ASN A 97 -2.04 -5.40 2.52
CA ASN A 97 -2.82 -6.27 3.39
C ASN A 97 -3.85 -5.51 4.25
N LEU A 98 -3.80 -4.17 4.29
CA LEU A 98 -4.79 -3.33 4.96
C LEU A 98 -6.09 -3.26 4.14
N SER A 99 -6.82 -4.37 4.05
CA SER A 99 -7.91 -4.56 3.08
C SER A 99 -9.11 -3.61 3.23
N PHE A 100 -9.20 -2.87 4.35
CA PHE A 100 -10.22 -1.85 4.62
C PHE A 100 -9.73 -0.41 4.39
N LEU A 101 -8.46 -0.22 4.02
CA LEU A 101 -7.86 1.09 3.83
C LEU A 101 -8.59 1.87 2.73
N LYS A 102 -9.00 3.09 3.08
CA LYS A 102 -9.63 4.07 2.19
C LYS A 102 -8.71 5.24 1.90
N VAL A 103 -7.84 5.58 2.85
CA VAL A 103 -6.93 6.73 2.73
C VAL A 103 -5.52 6.28 3.11
N LEU A 104 -4.58 6.41 2.17
CA LEU A 104 -3.16 6.31 2.43
C LEU A 104 -2.53 7.68 2.17
N ASP A 105 -2.08 8.33 3.23
CA ASP A 105 -1.67 9.74 3.22
C ASP A 105 -0.28 9.91 3.84
N LEU A 106 0.74 9.86 2.99
CA LEU A 106 2.16 9.89 3.37
C LEU A 106 2.98 11.10 2.83
N PRO A 107 2.38 12.26 2.49
CA PRO A 107 3.11 13.32 1.83
C PRO A 107 4.12 14.04 2.73
N ASN A 108 5.06 14.73 2.11
CA ASN A 108 6.09 15.54 2.78
C ASN A 108 6.97 14.70 3.71
N ASN A 109 7.40 13.53 3.26
CA ASN A 109 8.38 12.71 3.99
C ASN A 109 9.60 12.46 3.09
N SER A 110 10.46 11.55 3.52
CA SER A 110 11.65 11.12 2.80
C SER A 110 11.52 9.66 2.35
N PHE A 111 10.31 9.19 2.05
CA PHE A 111 10.10 7.84 1.51
C PHE A 111 10.80 7.71 0.15
N SER A 112 11.49 6.60 -0.04
CA SER A 112 12.33 6.33 -1.21
C SER A 112 12.02 4.96 -1.80
N ARG A 113 12.73 4.60 -2.88
CA ARG A 113 12.49 3.38 -3.67
C ARG A 113 11.13 3.40 -4.34
N ASN A 114 10.74 2.25 -4.88
CA ASN A 114 9.57 2.08 -5.71
C ASN A 114 8.29 2.07 -4.88
N ILE A 115 7.20 2.51 -5.52
CA ILE A 115 5.84 2.29 -5.03
C ILE A 115 5.55 0.78 -5.14
N PRO A 116 5.18 0.07 -4.05
CA PRO A 116 4.94 -1.36 -4.12
C PRO A 116 3.68 -1.69 -4.94
N PRO A 117 3.74 -2.64 -5.89
CA PRO A 117 2.58 -3.04 -6.71
C PRO A 117 1.43 -3.64 -5.88
N GLU A 118 1.70 -4.08 -4.66
CA GLU A 118 0.71 -4.57 -3.70
C GLU A 118 -0.33 -3.52 -3.31
N ILE A 119 -0.08 -2.23 -3.53
CA ILE A 119 -1.11 -1.18 -3.40
C ILE A 119 -2.35 -1.52 -4.22
N GLY A 120 -2.19 -2.20 -5.37
CA GLY A 120 -3.31 -2.66 -6.19
C GLY A 120 -4.26 -3.65 -5.51
N ARG A 121 -3.89 -4.21 -4.34
CA ARG A 121 -4.78 -5.06 -3.52
C ARG A 121 -5.81 -4.25 -2.74
N LEU A 122 -5.60 -2.94 -2.57
CA LEU A 122 -6.44 -2.05 -1.77
C LEU A 122 -7.69 -1.60 -2.55
N ARG A 123 -8.62 -2.52 -2.79
CA ARG A 123 -9.84 -2.29 -3.60
C ARG A 123 -10.76 -1.19 -3.06
N ARG A 124 -10.63 -0.84 -1.78
CA ARG A 124 -11.41 0.19 -1.08
C ARG A 124 -10.70 1.55 -1.03
N LEU A 125 -9.46 1.65 -1.52
CA LEU A 125 -8.69 2.88 -1.50
C LEU A 125 -9.36 3.96 -2.35
N GLN A 126 -9.54 5.14 -1.75
CA GLN A 126 -10.18 6.32 -2.33
C GLN A 126 -9.16 7.45 -2.51
N THR A 127 -8.21 7.58 -1.58
CA THR A 127 -7.17 8.60 -1.62
C THR A 127 -5.81 7.95 -1.48
N LEU A 128 -4.92 8.23 -2.43
CA LEU A 128 -3.51 7.87 -2.38
C LEU A 128 -2.65 9.11 -2.57
N TYR A 129 -2.06 9.58 -1.48
CA TYR A 129 -1.17 10.74 -1.46
C TYR A 129 0.24 10.35 -1.04
N LEU A 130 1.14 10.39 -2.00
CA LEU A 130 2.58 10.09 -1.84
C LEU A 130 3.45 11.27 -2.31
N PHE A 131 2.84 12.44 -2.55
CA PHE A 131 3.55 13.60 -3.09
C PHE A 131 4.60 14.15 -2.14
N ASN A 132 5.62 14.82 -2.69
CA ASN A 132 6.74 15.38 -1.94
C ASN A 132 7.46 14.32 -1.08
N ASN A 133 8.04 13.35 -1.79
CA ASN A 133 8.89 12.29 -1.27
C ASN A 133 10.07 12.09 -2.24
N SER A 134 10.89 11.07 -2.03
CA SER A 134 12.02 10.69 -2.89
C SER A 134 11.76 9.36 -3.61
N LEU A 135 10.50 9.05 -3.95
CA LEU A 135 10.12 7.79 -4.59
C LEU A 135 10.71 7.71 -6.01
N THR A 136 11.15 6.51 -6.40
CA THR A 136 11.82 6.24 -7.68
C THR A 136 11.12 5.12 -8.46
N GLY A 137 11.60 4.84 -9.67
CA GLY A 137 11.07 3.76 -10.50
C GLY A 137 9.75 4.12 -11.16
N GLU A 138 9.09 3.13 -11.74
CA GLU A 138 7.85 3.34 -12.49
C GLU A 138 6.62 3.42 -11.59
N ILE A 139 5.57 4.09 -12.09
CA ILE A 139 4.24 4.01 -11.49
C ILE A 139 3.70 2.59 -11.73
N PRO A 140 3.40 1.78 -10.70
CA PRO A 140 2.93 0.41 -10.92
C PRO A 140 1.53 0.41 -11.54
N SER A 141 1.36 -0.28 -12.67
CA SER A 141 0.06 -0.42 -13.34
C SER A 141 -1.01 -1.03 -12.44
N ASN A 142 -0.62 -1.81 -11.42
CA ASN A 142 -1.47 -2.35 -10.38
C ASN A 142 -2.32 -1.30 -9.64
N ILE A 143 -1.93 -0.02 -9.61
CA ILE A 143 -2.75 1.05 -9.01
C ILE A 143 -4.15 1.10 -9.67
N SER A 144 -4.26 0.78 -10.95
CA SER A 144 -5.55 0.66 -11.68
C SER A 144 -6.55 -0.31 -11.04
N ARG A 145 -6.07 -1.26 -10.23
CA ARG A 145 -6.91 -2.23 -9.51
C ARG A 145 -7.64 -1.61 -8.31
N CYS A 146 -7.24 -0.41 -7.87
CA CYS A 146 -7.94 0.37 -6.85
C CYS A 146 -9.19 1.03 -7.47
N SER A 147 -10.19 0.23 -7.84
CA SER A 147 -11.38 0.72 -8.57
C SER A 147 -12.25 1.74 -7.81
N SER A 148 -11.97 1.98 -6.53
CA SER A 148 -12.60 3.01 -5.71
C SER A 148 -11.82 4.33 -5.66
N LEU A 149 -10.67 4.43 -6.34
CA LEU A 149 -9.76 5.57 -6.23
C LEU A 149 -10.38 6.83 -6.82
N ILE A 150 -10.35 7.92 -6.04
CA ILE A 150 -10.91 9.23 -6.37
C ILE A 150 -9.78 10.26 -6.51
N ARG A 151 -8.76 10.19 -5.66
CA ARG A 151 -7.64 11.14 -5.66
C ARG A 151 -6.31 10.39 -5.66
N LEU A 152 -5.48 10.70 -6.66
CA LEU A 152 -4.12 10.18 -6.80
C LEU A 152 -3.16 11.36 -6.90
N SER A 153 -2.23 11.47 -5.96
CA SER A 153 -1.17 12.47 -5.99
C SER A 153 0.18 11.83 -5.73
N LEU A 154 1.03 11.83 -6.76
CA LEU A 154 2.40 11.32 -6.77
C LEU A 154 3.42 12.41 -7.13
N GLY A 155 2.98 13.67 -7.18
CA GLY A 155 3.82 14.78 -7.63
C GLY A 155 5.02 15.05 -6.73
N ASN A 156 6.03 15.74 -7.26
CA ASN A 156 7.28 16.04 -6.56
C ASN A 156 7.95 14.79 -5.99
N ASN A 157 8.34 13.88 -6.90
CA ASN A 157 9.10 12.65 -6.62
C ASN A 157 10.13 12.46 -7.76
N ASN A 158 10.83 11.33 -7.77
CA ASN A 158 11.79 10.94 -8.82
C ASN A 158 11.25 9.78 -9.69
N LEU A 159 9.93 9.71 -9.89
CA LEU A 159 9.31 8.63 -10.68
C LEU A 159 9.70 8.75 -12.15
N MET A 160 9.90 7.62 -12.81
CA MET A 160 10.40 7.54 -14.18
C MET A 160 9.56 6.57 -15.02
N GLY A 161 9.90 6.42 -16.30
CA GLY A 161 9.19 5.56 -17.23
C GLY A 161 7.87 6.18 -17.71
N LYS A 162 7.05 5.36 -18.36
CA LYS A 162 5.76 5.80 -18.92
C LYS A 162 4.66 5.76 -17.86
N VAL A 163 3.66 6.61 -18.02
CA VAL A 163 2.43 6.47 -17.23
C VAL A 163 1.69 5.21 -17.71
N PRO A 164 1.25 4.29 -16.83
CA PRO A 164 0.56 3.08 -17.25
C PRO A 164 -0.80 3.39 -17.87
N VAL A 165 -1.09 2.82 -19.04
CA VAL A 165 -2.35 3.02 -19.77
C VAL A 165 -3.57 2.61 -18.96
N GLU A 166 -3.40 1.64 -18.06
CA GLU A 166 -4.41 1.12 -17.16
C GLU A 166 -4.91 2.15 -16.14
N LEU A 167 -4.19 3.26 -15.91
CA LEU A 167 -4.75 4.37 -15.11
C LEU A 167 -6.03 4.94 -15.72
N GLY A 168 -6.20 4.84 -17.05
CA GLY A 168 -7.44 5.20 -17.74
C GLY A 168 -8.65 4.34 -17.34
N TYR A 169 -8.46 3.21 -16.66
CA TYR A 169 -9.54 2.36 -16.15
C TYR A 169 -10.14 2.87 -14.83
N LEU A 170 -9.53 3.89 -14.20
CA LEU A 170 -10.00 4.45 -12.93
C LEU A 170 -11.14 5.46 -13.17
N LEU A 171 -12.31 4.95 -13.53
CA LEU A 171 -13.49 5.76 -13.91
C LEU A 171 -14.01 6.70 -12.79
N LYS A 172 -13.63 6.44 -11.53
CA LYS A 172 -13.99 7.28 -10.37
C LYS A 172 -12.95 8.34 -10.04
N LEU A 173 -11.79 8.34 -10.71
CA LEU A 173 -10.71 9.27 -10.42
C LEU A 173 -11.14 10.68 -10.81
N GLN A 174 -11.07 11.61 -9.86
CA GLN A 174 -11.44 13.01 -10.01
C GLN A 174 -10.22 13.92 -9.99
N PHE A 175 -9.15 13.50 -9.31
CA PHE A 175 -7.93 14.28 -9.14
C PHE A 175 -6.71 13.41 -9.45
N LEU A 176 -5.94 13.82 -10.47
CA LEU A 176 -4.67 13.20 -10.85
C LEU A 176 -3.56 14.25 -10.82
N ALA A 177 -2.60 14.09 -9.91
CA ALA A 177 -1.39 14.92 -9.87
C ALA A 177 -0.14 14.05 -9.89
N ILE A 178 0.64 14.15 -10.97
CA ILE A 178 1.91 13.44 -11.18
C ILE A 178 3.02 14.39 -11.62
N SER A 179 2.79 15.71 -11.46
CA SER A 179 3.72 16.77 -11.82
C SER A 179 5.04 16.72 -11.05
N MET A 180 6.10 17.31 -11.58
CA MET A 180 7.43 17.35 -10.94
C MET A 180 7.96 15.93 -10.69
N ASN A 181 8.14 15.17 -11.78
CA ASN A 181 8.75 13.85 -11.81
C ASN A 181 9.62 13.74 -13.09
N ASN A 182 10.19 12.56 -13.35
CA ASN A 182 10.97 12.24 -14.54
C ASN A 182 10.18 11.34 -15.52
N LEU A 183 8.85 11.44 -15.53
CA LEU A 183 7.99 10.61 -16.38
C LEU A 183 8.17 10.98 -17.85
N MET A 184 8.11 9.97 -18.73
CA MET A 184 8.41 10.11 -20.16
C MET A 184 7.33 9.47 -21.04
N GLY A 185 7.47 9.67 -22.35
CA GLY A 185 6.54 9.16 -23.36
C GLY A 185 5.38 10.13 -23.61
N GLU A 186 4.37 9.64 -24.32
CA GLU A 186 3.16 10.42 -24.60
C GLU A 186 2.24 10.46 -23.38
N VAL A 187 1.53 11.57 -23.26
CA VAL A 187 0.42 11.67 -22.32
C VAL A 187 -0.64 10.64 -22.71
N LEU A 188 -1.14 9.89 -21.73
CA LEU A 188 -2.07 8.78 -21.96
C LEU A 188 -3.29 9.19 -22.78
N HIS A 189 -3.42 8.64 -23.99
CA HIS A 189 -4.66 8.73 -24.79
C HIS A 189 -5.90 8.25 -24.01
N SER A 190 -5.70 7.32 -23.06
CA SER A 190 -6.77 6.82 -22.18
C SER A 190 -7.29 7.83 -21.16
N LEU A 191 -6.69 9.02 -21.01
CA LEU A 191 -7.24 10.10 -20.16
C LEU A 191 -8.65 10.51 -20.60
N GLY A 192 -8.94 10.48 -21.90
CA GLY A 192 -10.29 10.79 -22.42
C GLY A 192 -11.38 9.86 -21.90
N ASN A 193 -11.02 8.65 -21.44
CA ASN A 193 -11.98 7.69 -20.88
C ASN A 193 -12.33 7.97 -19.41
N MET A 194 -11.59 8.87 -18.74
CA MET A 194 -11.74 9.13 -17.31
C MET A 194 -12.85 10.16 -17.07
N SER A 195 -14.10 9.76 -17.28
CA SER A 195 -15.27 10.65 -17.27
C SER A 195 -15.49 11.46 -15.98
N SER A 196 -14.97 10.99 -14.85
CA SER A 196 -15.03 11.73 -13.57
C SER A 196 -13.89 12.73 -13.36
N LEU A 197 -12.88 12.76 -14.23
CA LEU A 197 -11.65 13.52 -14.01
C LEU A 197 -11.91 15.03 -14.08
N SER A 198 -11.71 15.70 -12.95
CA SER A 198 -11.98 17.13 -12.79
C SER A 198 -10.73 17.99 -12.66
N THR A 199 -9.61 17.39 -12.25
CA THR A 199 -8.34 18.09 -12.08
C THR A 199 -7.20 17.20 -12.54
N ILE A 200 -6.36 17.75 -13.41
CA ILE A 200 -5.16 17.10 -13.91
C ILE A 200 -3.96 18.03 -13.73
N ASN A 201 -2.89 17.51 -13.12
CA ASN A 201 -1.61 18.19 -13.05
C ASN A 201 -0.48 17.21 -13.41
N ILE A 202 0.03 17.35 -14.63
CA ILE A 202 1.09 16.51 -15.19
C ILE A 202 2.35 17.30 -15.55
N GLY A 203 2.36 18.62 -15.30
CA GLY A 203 3.45 19.52 -15.69
C GLY A 203 4.80 19.16 -15.06
N THR A 204 5.87 19.74 -15.58
CA THR A 204 7.24 19.50 -15.08
C THR A 204 7.59 18.00 -15.08
N ASN A 205 7.58 17.41 -16.27
CA ASN A 205 7.96 16.03 -16.58
C ASN A 205 8.67 16.01 -17.95
N ASN A 206 9.10 14.84 -18.42
CA ASN A 206 9.75 14.63 -19.71
C ASN A 206 8.77 14.08 -20.77
N PHE A 207 7.50 14.51 -20.71
CA PHE A 207 6.49 14.11 -21.69
C PHE A 207 6.80 14.67 -23.08
N VAL A 208 6.48 13.89 -24.11
CA VAL A 208 6.65 14.24 -25.53
C VAL A 208 5.34 14.00 -26.28
N GLY A 209 5.28 14.46 -27.53
CA GLY A 209 4.09 14.31 -28.37
C GLY A 209 3.00 15.33 -28.05
N ASP A 210 1.82 15.09 -28.61
CA ASP A 210 0.69 16.01 -28.53
C ASP A 210 -0.17 15.78 -27.29
N ILE A 211 -0.92 16.81 -26.91
CA ILE A 211 -1.97 16.70 -25.89
C ILE A 211 -3.11 15.85 -26.49
N PRO A 212 -3.50 14.72 -25.87
CA PRO A 212 -4.54 13.85 -26.44
C PRO A 212 -5.88 14.57 -26.59
N ASP A 213 -6.49 14.48 -27.78
CA ASP A 213 -7.80 15.09 -28.10
C ASP A 213 -8.91 14.71 -27.10
N GLY A 214 -8.82 13.51 -26.54
CA GLY A 214 -9.75 13.01 -25.51
C GLY A 214 -9.82 13.89 -24.27
N ILE A 215 -8.78 14.67 -23.95
CA ILE A 215 -8.79 15.62 -22.82
C ILE A 215 -9.83 16.73 -23.07
N GLY A 216 -9.96 17.20 -24.30
CA GLY A 216 -10.97 18.20 -24.67
C GLY A 216 -12.42 17.71 -24.54
N GLN A 217 -12.63 16.40 -24.44
CA GLN A 217 -13.95 15.78 -24.29
C GLN A 217 -14.39 15.65 -22.82
N LEU A 218 -13.49 15.89 -21.86
CA LEU A 218 -13.76 15.79 -20.43
C LEU A 218 -14.59 16.99 -19.93
N LYS A 219 -15.92 16.84 -19.92
CA LYS A 219 -16.86 17.88 -19.45
C LYS A 219 -16.69 18.29 -17.98
N THR A 220 -16.07 17.42 -17.20
CA THR A 220 -15.85 17.60 -15.75
C THR A 220 -14.57 18.37 -15.43
N LEU A 221 -13.66 18.52 -16.40
CA LEU A 221 -12.36 19.16 -16.21
C LEU A 221 -12.53 20.65 -15.86
N ARG A 222 -11.78 21.10 -14.85
CA ARG A 222 -11.73 22.49 -14.37
C ARG A 222 -10.30 23.00 -14.49
N PHE A 223 -10.15 24.27 -14.88
CA PHE A 223 -8.87 24.99 -14.99
C PHE A 223 -8.70 26.00 -13.84
#